data_AF-H6SLP9-F1
#
_entry.id   AF-H6SLP9-F1
#
_cell.length_a   1.000
_cell.length_b   1.000
_cell.length_c   1.000
_cell.angle_alpha   90.00
_cell.angle_beta   90.00
_cell.angle_gamma   90.00
#
_symmetry.space_group_name_H-M   'P 1'
#
loop_
_entity.id
_entity.type
_entity.pdbx_description
1 polymer ?
#
loop_
_entity_poly.entity_id
_entity_poly.type
_entity_poly.pdbx_seq_one_letter_code
_entity_poly.pdbx_strand_id
1 'polypeptide(L)'
;MVARRLTAPGVPGTLGPLGIFCRMVFMSRSRFRALQPLPGVALAGLAAVLATRLRYDFIEPERLGAACEKAGPWWCGLRRSLIMTTEWKGIGAAALLLAVLAAWGFLRHRRDPVVQAIAALIVGGFGIVLYNATFSALAIVIAALVLAQHRAQTT
;
A
#
# COMPACT_ATOMS: atom_id res chain seq x y z
N MET A 1 10.28 25.42 3.07
CA MET A 1 9.98 25.98 4.40
C MET A 1 9.12 27.21 4.22
N VAL A 2 7.81 27.13 4.42
CA VAL A 2 6.97 28.31 4.64
C VAL A 2 6.02 27.95 5.77
N ALA A 3 6.40 28.38 6.97
CA ALA A 3 5.55 28.36 8.14
C ALA A 3 4.54 29.50 8.02
N ARG A 4 3.24 29.20 8.05
CA ARG A 4 2.22 30.18 8.43
C ARG A 4 1.56 29.71 9.72
N ARG A 5 1.98 30.34 10.82
CA ARG A 5 1.16 30.46 12.03
C ARG A 5 -0.07 31.29 11.66
N LEU A 6 -1.25 30.74 11.86
CA LEU A 6 -2.47 31.51 12.08
C LEU A 6 -2.97 31.15 13.48
N THR A 7 -2.59 32.01 14.41
CA THR A 7 -3.24 32.19 15.71
C THR A 7 -4.72 32.52 15.49
N ALA A 8 -5.63 31.71 16.01
CA ALA A 8 -7.05 32.04 16.10
C ALA A 8 -7.33 32.74 17.44
N PRO A 9 -8.02 33.90 17.46
CA PRO A 9 -8.43 34.56 18.68
C PRO A 9 -9.77 34.00 19.20
N GLY A 10 -9.90 33.96 20.53
CA GLY A 10 -11.12 34.16 21.32
C GLY A 10 -12.42 33.46 20.89
N VAL A 11 -12.81 32.43 21.63
CA VAL A 11 -14.19 31.92 21.69
C VAL A 11 -14.88 32.54 22.91
N PRO A 12 -15.95 33.33 22.71
CA PRO A 12 -17.11 33.25 23.58
C PRO A 12 -18.38 32.99 22.75
N GLY A 13 -19.27 32.17 23.32
CA GLY A 13 -20.34 31.49 22.61
C GLY A 13 -21.38 32.36 21.92
N THR A 14 -21.98 31.77 20.89
CA THR A 14 -23.39 31.87 20.48
C THR A 14 -23.57 30.96 19.26
N LEU A 15 -24.36 29.88 19.38
CA LEU A 15 -24.65 28.96 18.27
C LEU A 15 -25.60 29.64 17.28
N GLY A 16 -25.02 30.38 16.31
CA GLY A 16 -25.73 30.82 15.12
C GLY A 16 -25.73 29.75 14.01
N PRO A 17 -26.62 29.85 13.00
CA PRO A 17 -26.71 28.92 11.86
C PRO A 17 -25.40 28.82 11.03
N LEU A 18 -24.53 29.82 11.12
CA LEU A 18 -23.17 29.81 10.56
C LEU A 18 -22.22 28.80 11.23
N GLY A 19 -22.41 28.51 12.52
CA GLY A 19 -21.62 27.49 13.24
C GLY A 19 -21.93 26.07 12.78
N ILE A 20 -23.16 25.82 12.34
CA ILE A 20 -23.60 24.52 11.79
C ILE A 20 -22.96 24.29 10.42
N PHE A 21 -22.90 25.33 9.57
CA PHE A 21 -22.24 25.26 8.27
C PHE A 21 -20.73 25.00 8.40
N CYS A 22 -20.04 25.67 9.32
CA CYS A 22 -18.61 25.45 9.55
C CYS A 22 -18.33 24.03 10.04
N ARG A 23 -19.18 23.47 10.91
CA ARG A 23 -19.07 22.08 11.40
C ARG A 23 -19.37 21.06 10.30
N MET A 24 -20.30 21.35 9.39
CA MET A 24 -20.65 20.48 8.28
C MET A 24 -19.56 20.47 7.18
N VAL A 25 -18.93 21.62 6.89
CA VAL A 25 -17.78 21.71 5.99
C VAL A 25 -16.54 21.02 6.57
N PHE A 26 -16.31 21.13 7.89
CA PHE A 26 -15.21 20.44 8.57
C PHE A 26 -15.40 18.91 8.59
N MET A 27 -16.64 18.45 8.84
CA MET A 27 -16.99 17.02 8.83
C MET A 27 -17.03 16.42 7.42
N SER A 28 -17.36 17.21 6.39
CA SER A 28 -17.27 16.81 4.99
C SER A 28 -15.80 16.66 4.56
N ARG A 29 -14.93 17.63 4.88
CA ARG A 29 -13.48 17.53 4.63
C ARG A 29 -12.82 16.33 5.35
N SER A 30 -13.29 15.94 6.54
CA SER A 30 -12.78 14.76 7.24
C SER A 30 -13.22 13.44 6.61
N ARG A 31 -14.46 13.35 6.10
CA ARG A 31 -14.93 12.17 5.37
C ARG A 31 -14.24 12.01 4.01
N PHE A 32 -14.00 13.10 3.28
CA PHE A 32 -13.24 13.05 2.03
C PHE A 32 -11.77 12.65 2.26
N ARG A 33 -11.15 13.09 3.37
CA ARG A 33 -9.81 12.61 3.78
C ARG A 33 -9.78 11.14 4.17
N ALA A 34 -10.84 10.65 4.81
CA ALA A 34 -10.97 9.24 5.18
C ALA A 34 -11.21 8.31 3.98
N LEU A 35 -11.82 8.82 2.90
CA LEU A 35 -12.05 8.05 1.66
C LEU A 35 -10.84 8.02 0.72
N GLN A 36 -9.87 8.92 0.88
CA GLN A 36 -8.68 9.00 0.02
C GLN A 36 -7.81 7.73 -0.04
N PRO A 37 -7.55 7.00 1.06
CA PRO A 37 -6.71 5.79 0.99
C PRO A 37 -7.46 4.56 0.44
N LEU A 38 -8.80 4.58 0.36
CA LEU A 38 -9.60 3.41 -0.03
C LEU A 38 -9.18 2.73 -1.33
N PRO A 39 -8.92 3.43 -2.46
CA PRO A 39 -8.51 2.74 -3.68
C PRO A 39 -7.17 2.02 -3.53
N GLY A 40 -6.23 2.58 -2.77
CA GLY A 40 -4.93 1.95 -2.52
C GLY A 40 -5.05 0.73 -1.60
N VAL A 41 -5.89 0.83 -0.56
CA VAL A 41 -6.20 -0.28 0.35
C VAL A 41 -6.94 -1.40 -0.38
N ALA A 42 -7.94 -1.05 -1.21
CA ALA A 42 -8.67 -2.02 -2.02
C ALA A 42 -7.73 -2.76 -2.99
N LEU A 43 -6.79 -2.05 -3.61
CA LEU A 43 -5.79 -2.64 -4.49
C LEU A 43 -4.86 -3.61 -3.75
N ALA A 44 -4.34 -3.19 -2.59
CA ALA A 44 -3.51 -4.06 -1.74
C ALA A 44 -4.30 -5.28 -1.24
N GLY A 45 -5.58 -5.11 -0.92
CA GLY A 45 -6.49 -6.19 -0.52
C GLY A 45 -6.75 -7.18 -1.67
N LEU A 46 -7.02 -6.69 -2.88
CA LEU A 46 -7.15 -7.52 -4.08
C LEU A 46 -5.86 -8.31 -4.35
N ALA A 47 -4.71 -7.67 -4.25
CA ALA A 47 -3.40 -8.32 -4.37
C ALA A 47 -3.21 -9.42 -3.31
N ALA A 48 -3.62 -9.18 -2.07
CA ALA A 48 -3.57 -10.17 -1.01
C ALA A 48 -4.50 -11.37 -1.30
N VAL A 49 -5.71 -11.15 -1.81
CA VAL A 49 -6.63 -12.24 -2.20
C VAL A 49 -6.02 -13.10 -3.32
N LEU A 50 -5.41 -12.47 -4.33
CA LEU A 50 -4.72 -13.20 -5.40
C LEU A 50 -3.51 -13.97 -4.87
N ALA A 51 -2.77 -13.41 -3.93
CA ALA A 51 -1.65 -14.08 -3.27
C ALA A 51 -2.11 -15.28 -2.44
N THR A 52 -3.27 -15.20 -1.79
CA THR A 52 -3.91 -16.34 -1.09
C THR A 52 -4.17 -17.49 -2.06
N ARG A 53 -4.77 -17.19 -3.22
CA ARG A 53 -5.00 -18.19 -4.27
C ARG A 53 -3.69 -18.81 -4.76
N LEU A 54 -2.70 -17.97 -5.09
CA LEU A 54 -1.39 -18.43 -5.53
C LEU A 54 -0.73 -19.36 -4.49
N ARG A 55 -0.82 -19.01 -3.21
CA ARG A 55 -0.25 -19.80 -2.13
C ARG A 55 -0.91 -21.16 -2.00
N TYR A 56 -2.24 -21.20 -1.83
CA TYR A 56 -2.93 -22.45 -1.53
C TYR A 56 -3.18 -23.34 -2.77
N ASP A 57 -3.32 -22.75 -3.95
CA ASP A 57 -3.62 -23.50 -5.17
C ASP A 57 -2.35 -23.93 -5.94
N PHE A 58 -1.20 -23.28 -5.72
CA PHE A 58 0.03 -23.54 -6.49
C PHE A 58 1.28 -23.84 -5.66
N ILE A 59 1.51 -23.11 -4.56
CA ILE A 59 2.74 -23.26 -3.76
C ILE A 59 2.62 -24.44 -2.78
N GLU A 60 1.56 -24.42 -1.96
CA GLU A 60 1.35 -25.33 -0.84
C GLU A 60 0.82 -26.74 -1.17
N PRO A 61 0.12 -27.03 -2.30
CA PRO A 61 -0.54 -28.33 -2.45
C PRO A 61 0.44 -29.46 -2.80
N GLU A 62 0.39 -30.52 -1.98
CA GLU A 62 1.28 -31.69 -2.07
C GLU A 62 1.20 -32.43 -3.42
N ARG A 63 0.02 -32.45 -4.04
CA ARG A 63 -0.19 -33.05 -5.37
C ARG A 63 0.73 -32.46 -6.43
N LEU A 64 1.00 -31.15 -6.36
CA LEU A 64 1.88 -30.47 -7.31
C LEU A 64 3.36 -30.74 -6.99
N GLY A 65 3.69 -30.87 -5.70
CA GLY A 65 5.01 -31.33 -5.28
C GLY A 65 5.34 -32.72 -5.81
N ALA A 66 4.43 -33.68 -5.60
CA ALA A 66 4.58 -35.04 -6.10
C ALA A 66 4.67 -35.11 -7.64
N ALA A 67 3.94 -34.24 -8.36
CA ALA A 67 4.03 -34.15 -9.82
C ALA A 67 5.42 -33.65 -10.28
N CYS A 68 6.01 -32.70 -9.56
CA CYS A 68 7.37 -32.22 -9.84
C CYS A 68 8.44 -33.28 -9.60
N GLU A 69 8.32 -34.07 -8.54
CA GLU A 69 9.23 -35.19 -8.25
C GLU A 69 9.13 -36.30 -9.30
N LYS A 70 7.92 -36.62 -9.75
CA LYS A 70 7.69 -37.74 -10.68
C LYS A 70 8.02 -37.44 -12.14
N ALA A 71 7.59 -36.29 -12.65
CA ALA A 71 7.59 -36.01 -14.09
C ALA A 71 8.28 -34.69 -14.47
N GLY A 72 8.63 -33.84 -13.49
CA GLY A 72 9.28 -32.56 -13.74
C GLY A 72 8.65 -31.67 -14.81
N PRO A 73 7.32 -31.42 -14.80
CA PRO A 73 6.69 -30.56 -15.80
C PRO A 73 7.28 -29.14 -15.82
N TRP A 74 7.15 -28.46 -16.95
CA TRP A 74 7.81 -27.18 -17.23
C TRP A 74 7.54 -26.07 -16.19
N TRP A 75 6.39 -26.09 -15.51
CA TRP A 75 6.03 -25.12 -14.48
C TRP A 75 6.69 -25.38 -13.11
N CYS A 76 7.36 -26.52 -12.91
CA CYS A 76 8.04 -26.85 -11.65
C CYS A 76 9.18 -25.89 -11.33
N GLY A 77 9.89 -25.40 -12.35
CA GLY A 77 10.88 -24.34 -12.18
C GLY A 77 10.26 -23.09 -11.56
N LEU A 78 9.12 -22.65 -12.11
CA LEU A 78 8.39 -21.48 -11.60
C LEU A 78 7.93 -21.67 -10.15
N ARG A 79 7.37 -22.85 -9.80
CA ARG A 79 6.98 -23.17 -8.42
C ARG A 79 8.16 -23.10 -7.47
N ARG A 80 9.31 -23.69 -7.85
CA ARG A 80 10.52 -23.70 -7.04
C ARG A 80 11.10 -22.29 -6.86
N SER A 81 11.12 -21.48 -7.92
CA SER A 81 11.53 -20.08 -7.85
C SER A 81 10.62 -19.28 -6.91
N LEU A 82 9.29 -19.48 -6.98
CA LEU A 82 8.35 -18.83 -6.06
C LEU A 82 8.63 -19.21 -4.61
N ILE A 83 8.77 -20.50 -4.30
CA ILE A 83 9.12 -20.98 -2.95
C ILE A 83 10.39 -20.29 -2.44
N MET A 84 11.46 -20.31 -3.25
CA MET A 84 12.72 -19.66 -2.89
C MET A 84 12.54 -18.15 -2.65
N THR A 85 11.81 -17.44 -3.51
CA THR A 85 11.59 -16.00 -3.29
C THR A 85 10.83 -15.68 -2.00
N THR A 86 9.96 -16.59 -1.53
CA THR A 86 9.27 -16.43 -0.25
C THR A 86 10.18 -16.71 0.95
N GLU A 87 11.02 -17.74 0.85
CA GLU A 87 11.99 -18.12 1.89
C GLU A 87 13.01 -17.00 2.14
N TRP A 88 13.54 -16.41 1.07
CA TRP A 88 14.51 -15.32 1.15
C TRP A 88 13.90 -13.93 1.43
N LYS A 89 12.60 -13.87 1.77
CA LYS A 89 11.88 -12.60 1.98
C LYS A 89 12.00 -11.65 0.77
N GLY A 90 12.17 -12.19 -0.44
CA GLY A 90 12.43 -11.40 -1.64
C GLY A 90 11.27 -10.47 -2.03
N ILE A 91 10.03 -10.94 -1.89
CA ILE A 91 8.83 -10.18 -2.27
C ILE A 91 8.64 -8.93 -1.40
N GLY A 92 8.74 -9.07 -0.07
CA GLY A 92 8.62 -7.93 0.84
C GLY A 92 9.82 -6.98 0.77
N ALA A 93 11.03 -7.49 0.50
CA ALA A 93 12.19 -6.64 0.23
C ALA A 93 11.99 -5.81 -1.05
N ALA A 94 11.49 -6.42 -2.13
CA ALA A 94 11.15 -5.72 -3.36
C ALA A 94 10.05 -4.66 -3.14
N ALA A 95 8.99 -5.00 -2.38
CA ALA A 95 7.95 -4.04 -2.00
C ALA A 95 8.55 -2.83 -1.27
N LEU A 96 9.44 -3.08 -0.29
CA LEU A 96 10.07 -2.03 0.49
C LEU A 96 10.99 -1.16 -0.36
N LEU A 97 11.78 -1.76 -1.25
CA LEU A 97 12.62 -1.03 -2.20
C LEU A 97 11.77 -0.10 -3.09
N LEU A 98 10.65 -0.59 -3.63
CA LEU A 98 9.74 0.24 -4.42
C LEU A 98 9.15 1.40 -3.60
N ALA A 99 8.77 1.14 -2.34
CA ALA A 99 8.24 2.19 -1.45
C ALA A 99 9.29 3.25 -1.12
N VAL A 100 10.54 2.84 -0.87
CA VAL A 100 11.67 3.75 -0.63
C VAL A 100 11.98 4.57 -1.87
N LEU A 101 11.98 3.95 -3.06
CA LEU A 101 12.18 4.66 -4.32
C LEU A 101 11.08 5.68 -4.59
N ALA A 102 9.81 5.34 -4.29
CA ALA A 102 8.69 6.26 -4.39
C ALA A 102 8.85 7.47 -3.46
N ALA A 103 9.18 7.21 -2.18
CA ALA A 103 9.40 8.25 -1.19
C ALA A 103 10.59 9.16 -1.56
N TRP A 104 11.68 8.56 -2.04
CA TRP A 104 12.86 9.29 -2.48
C TRP A 104 12.61 10.15 -3.71
N GLY A 105 11.88 9.62 -4.70
CA GLY A 105 11.47 10.34 -5.90
C GLY A 105 10.59 11.54 -5.58
N PHE A 106 9.65 11.35 -4.67
CA PHE A 106 8.80 12.42 -4.13
C PHE A 106 9.61 13.51 -3.43
N LEU A 107 10.53 13.14 -2.52
CA LEU A 107 11.39 14.08 -1.80
C LEU A 107 12.27 14.92 -2.74
N ARG A 108 12.73 14.34 -3.86
CA ARG A 108 13.59 15.03 -4.83
C ARG A 108 12.84 15.76 -5.94
N HIS A 109 11.51 15.77 -5.95
CA HIS A 109 10.69 16.43 -6.97
C HIS A 109 11.03 16.01 -8.43
N ARG A 110 11.61 14.82 -8.62
CA ARG A 110 12.15 14.41 -9.94
C ARG A 110 11.23 13.53 -10.77
N ARG A 111 10.30 12.80 -10.13
CA ARG A 111 9.42 11.83 -10.81
C ARG A 111 8.08 11.79 -10.12
N ASP A 112 7.04 11.51 -10.92
CA ASP A 112 5.72 11.15 -10.41
C ASP A 112 5.84 9.86 -9.57
N PRO A 113 5.64 9.91 -8.24
CA PRO A 113 5.81 8.77 -7.36
C PRO A 113 4.62 7.79 -7.42
N VAL A 114 3.53 8.15 -8.11
CA VAL A 114 2.26 7.41 -8.08
C VAL A 114 2.46 5.97 -8.56
N VAL A 115 3.15 5.77 -9.69
CA VAL A 115 3.36 4.42 -10.26
C VAL A 115 4.14 3.52 -9.30
N GLN A 116 5.21 4.05 -8.69
CA GLN A 116 6.04 3.30 -7.76
C GLN A 116 5.31 2.99 -6.45
N ALA A 117 4.52 3.94 -5.95
CA ALA A 117 3.70 3.75 -4.76
C ALA A 117 2.59 2.70 -5.00
N ILE A 118 1.94 2.72 -6.16
CA ILE A 118 0.95 1.69 -6.56
C ILE A 118 1.63 0.31 -6.66
N ALA A 119 2.79 0.23 -7.31
CA ALA A 119 3.54 -1.03 -7.39
C ALA A 119 3.92 -1.55 -6.00
N ALA A 120 4.38 -0.68 -5.10
CA ALA A 120 4.70 -1.04 -3.72
C ALA A 120 3.47 -1.55 -2.94
N LEU A 121 2.27 -0.97 -3.15
CA LEU A 121 1.03 -1.45 -2.53
C LEU A 121 0.64 -2.85 -3.03
N ILE A 122 0.75 -3.11 -4.34
CA ILE A 122 0.45 -4.42 -4.92
C ILE A 122 1.44 -5.46 -4.37
N VAL A 123 2.75 -5.21 -4.53
CA VAL A 123 3.79 -6.16 -4.11
C VAL A 123 3.77 -6.35 -2.60
N GLY A 124 3.48 -5.29 -1.82
CA GLY A 124 3.26 -5.39 -0.38
C GLY A 124 2.02 -6.23 -0.03
N GLY A 125 0.91 -6.10 -0.76
CA GLY A 125 -0.26 -6.95 -0.59
C GLY A 125 0.07 -8.43 -0.81
N PHE A 126 0.85 -8.74 -1.85
CA PHE A 126 1.39 -10.08 -2.07
C PHE A 126 2.30 -10.53 -0.92
N GLY A 127 3.21 -9.68 -0.46
CA GLY A 127 4.18 -10.05 0.58
C GLY A 127 3.54 -10.29 1.96
N ILE A 128 2.41 -9.65 2.29
CA ILE A 128 1.60 -10.02 3.47
C ILE A 128 1.11 -11.47 3.35
N VAL A 129 0.61 -11.82 2.16
CA VAL A 129 0.29 -13.17 1.66
C VAL A 129 1.34 -14.26 1.99
N LEU A 130 2.49 -13.97 1.41
CA LEU A 130 3.56 -14.92 1.11
C LEU A 130 4.65 -14.92 2.20
N TYR A 131 4.23 -14.84 3.47
CA TYR A 131 5.09 -14.95 4.67
C TYR A 131 6.11 -13.82 4.88
N ASN A 132 5.85 -12.61 4.38
CA ASN A 132 6.75 -11.48 4.54
C ASN A 132 6.04 -10.22 5.05
N ALA A 133 5.28 -10.39 6.14
CA ALA A 133 4.44 -9.33 6.68
C ALA A 133 5.24 -8.10 7.13
N THR A 134 6.42 -8.26 7.74
CA THR A 134 7.18 -7.14 8.32
C THR A 134 7.60 -6.10 7.29
N PHE A 135 8.32 -6.52 6.24
CA PHE A 135 8.77 -5.58 5.20
C PHE A 135 7.61 -5.09 4.34
N SER A 136 6.60 -5.93 4.13
CA SER A 136 5.44 -5.60 3.31
C SER A 136 4.50 -4.59 3.98
N ALA A 137 4.27 -4.73 5.28
CA ALA A 137 3.48 -3.76 6.05
C ALA A 137 4.15 -2.38 6.04
N LEU A 138 5.47 -2.33 6.25
CA LEU A 138 6.24 -1.09 6.15
C LEU A 138 6.12 -0.47 4.75
N ALA A 139 6.29 -1.27 3.69
CA ALA A 139 6.16 -0.82 2.31
C ALA A 139 4.77 -0.21 2.03
N ILE A 140 3.70 -0.89 2.48
CA ILE A 140 2.31 -0.43 2.29
C ILE A 140 2.08 0.91 2.99
N VAL A 141 2.55 1.05 4.24
CA VAL A 141 2.39 2.30 5.00
C VAL A 141 3.13 3.44 4.32
N ILE A 142 4.39 3.24 3.92
CA ILE A 142 5.19 4.26 3.22
C ILE A 142 4.51 4.66 1.91
N ALA A 143 4.10 3.69 1.08
CA ALA A 143 3.44 3.96 -0.19
C ALA A 143 2.11 4.71 -0.01
N ALA A 144 1.30 4.33 0.98
CA ALA A 144 0.04 5.01 1.30
C ALA A 144 0.27 6.46 1.71
N LEU A 145 1.29 6.73 2.54
CA LEU A 145 1.67 8.08 2.94
C LEU A 145 2.12 8.92 1.74
N VAL A 146 2.96 8.37 0.86
CA VAL A 146 3.43 9.06 -0.35
C VAL A 146 2.25 9.43 -1.27
N LEU A 147 1.33 8.50 -1.50
CA LEU A 147 0.11 8.74 -2.29
C LEU A 147 -0.80 9.80 -1.66
N ALA A 148 -0.99 9.75 -0.34
CA ALA A 148 -1.81 10.73 0.37
C ALA A 148 -1.20 12.14 0.29
N GLN A 149 0.12 12.26 0.46
CA GLN A 149 0.83 13.53 0.37
C GLN A 149 0.85 14.09 -1.07
N HIS A 150 1.08 13.24 -2.07
CA HIS A 150 1.05 13.66 -3.47
C HIS A 150 -0.31 14.24 -3.86
N ARG A 151 -1.41 13.58 -3.46
CA ARG A 151 -2.77 14.06 -3.73
C ARG A 151 -3.09 15.38 -3.02
N ALA A 152 -2.57 15.59 -1.81
CA ALA A 152 -2.75 16.83 -1.07
C ALA A 152 -2.03 18.04 -1.71
N GLN A 153 -1.00 17.81 -2.53
CA GLN A 153 -0.31 18.88 -3.27
C GLN A 153 -1.03 19.25 -4.57
N THR A 154 -1.79 18.32 -5.16
CA THR A 154 -2.53 18.52 -6.41
C THR A 154 -3.91 19.16 -6.26
N THR A 155 -4.42 19.28 -5.02
CA THR A 155 -5.72 19.90 -4.69
C THR A 155 -5.55 21.28 -4.10
#